data_AF-A0A6I6D386-F1
#
_entry.id   AF-A0A6I6D386-F1
#
_cell.length_a   1.000
_cell.length_b   1.000
_cell.length_c   1.000
_cell.angle_alpha   90.00
_cell.angle_beta   90.00
_cell.angle_gamma   90.00
#
_symmetry.space_group_name_H-M   'P 1'
#
loop_
_entity.id
_entity.type
_entity.pdbx_description
1 polymer ?
#
loop_
_entity_poly.entity_id
_entity_poly.type
_entity_poly.pdbx_seq_one_letter_code
_entity_poly.pdbx_strand_id
1 'polypeptide(L)'
;MDLNELRNLDFQTIGLTSLGTRLVIFAFVFVLIVGAVIYFDTLPQKELLEREQREEQSLLQTVDQKQRLAANLEAYQAQIKEMETRFGELLRQLPNKREAENLIDNVAQTSLSNGLKNEQIRPGSEVKHDFYAEMTYHLSLRGTYRELTQFVSDTANLPRIVTLHNPAMKPRDANAMDDDAERELTMGIQAKTYRYLESGEQGGGQ
;
A
#
# COMPACT_ATOMS: atom_id res chain seq x y z
N MET A 1 11.66 -68.34 46.57
CA MET A 1 10.89 -67.15 46.17
C MET A 1 9.45 -67.59 46.02
N ASP A 2 8.64 -67.37 47.04
CA ASP A 2 7.21 -67.72 47.03
C ASP A 2 6.43 -66.64 46.27
N LEU A 3 5.94 -66.99 45.07
CA LEU A 3 5.15 -66.11 44.19
C LEU A 3 3.79 -65.73 44.80
N ASN A 4 3.37 -66.41 45.88
CA ASN A 4 2.11 -66.17 46.58
C ASN A 4 2.15 -64.94 47.51
N GLU A 5 3.33 -64.53 48.02
CA GLU A 5 3.44 -63.31 48.85
C GLU A 5 3.26 -62.02 48.03
N LEU A 6 3.59 -62.06 46.73
CA LEU A 6 3.46 -60.90 45.83
C LEU A 6 2.01 -60.57 45.46
N ARG A 7 1.05 -61.48 45.70
CA ARG A 7 -0.36 -61.30 45.34
C ARG A 7 -1.21 -60.68 46.45
N ASN A 8 -0.73 -60.68 47.70
CA ASN A 8 -1.48 -60.26 48.89
C ASN A 8 -0.86 -59.03 49.59
N LEU A 9 -0.23 -58.12 48.83
CA LEU A 9 0.30 -56.88 49.39
C LEU A 9 -0.84 -55.90 49.73
N ASP A 10 -1.20 -55.88 51.02
CA ASP A 10 -2.03 -54.87 51.64
C ASP A 10 -1.22 -53.58 51.83
N PHE A 11 -1.71 -52.46 51.29
CA PHE A 11 -1.00 -51.17 51.24
C PHE A 11 -0.63 -50.60 52.63
N GLN A 12 -1.20 -51.14 53.71
CA GLN A 12 -0.91 -50.73 55.08
C GLN A 12 0.28 -51.51 55.72
N THR A 13 0.80 -52.58 55.12
CA THR A 13 1.87 -53.43 55.70
C THR A 13 3.18 -53.46 54.89
N ILE A 14 3.35 -52.53 53.96
CA ILE A 14 4.59 -52.37 53.14
C ILE A 14 5.83 -52.09 54.01
N GLY A 15 5.64 -51.60 55.25
CA GLY A 15 6.72 -51.32 56.21
C GLY A 15 7.26 -52.53 57.01
N LEU A 16 6.54 -53.67 57.05
CA LEU A 16 6.83 -54.81 57.94
C LEU A 16 7.09 -56.14 57.21
N THR A 17 7.22 -56.12 55.88
CA THR A 17 7.41 -57.31 55.02
C THR A 17 8.86 -57.81 54.97
N SER A 18 9.09 -59.05 54.50
CA SER A 18 10.42 -59.67 54.46
C SER A 18 11.45 -58.83 53.68
N LEU A 19 12.70 -58.85 54.15
CA LEU A 19 13.80 -57.97 53.69
C LEU A 19 14.02 -58.01 52.16
N GLY A 20 13.80 -59.17 51.52
CA GLY A 20 13.96 -59.36 50.08
C GLY A 20 12.91 -58.62 49.26
N THR A 21 11.62 -58.70 49.65
CA THR A 21 10.51 -58.06 48.92
C THR A 21 10.62 -56.54 48.97
N ARG A 22 11.06 -55.97 50.10
CA ARG A 22 11.32 -54.53 50.24
C ARG A 22 12.41 -54.03 49.29
N LEU A 23 13.48 -54.80 49.13
CA LEU A 23 14.59 -54.48 48.23
C LEU A 23 14.14 -54.46 46.75
N VAL A 24 13.28 -55.42 46.36
CA VAL A 24 12.74 -55.49 44.99
C VAL A 24 11.82 -54.31 44.69
N ILE A 25 10.92 -53.96 45.62
CA ILE A 25 10.02 -52.80 45.46
C ILE A 25 10.84 -51.51 45.37
N PHE A 26 11.85 -51.36 46.22
CA PHE A 26 12.72 -50.18 46.20
C PHE A 26 13.51 -50.08 44.88
N ALA A 27 14.07 -51.20 44.40
CA ALA A 27 14.76 -51.24 43.11
C ALA A 27 13.82 -50.91 41.94
N PHE A 28 12.58 -51.41 41.97
CA PHE A 28 11.59 -51.10 40.93
C PHE A 28 11.20 -49.62 40.92
N VAL A 29 10.93 -49.04 42.10
CA VAL A 29 10.62 -47.61 42.23
C VAL A 29 11.82 -46.75 41.83
N PHE A 30 13.04 -47.15 42.19
CA PHE A 30 14.26 -46.47 41.79
C PHE A 30 14.44 -46.45 40.26
N VAL A 31 14.26 -47.59 39.60
CA VAL A 31 14.32 -47.68 38.12
C VAL A 31 13.23 -46.84 37.47
N LEU A 32 12.01 -46.82 38.02
CA LEU A 32 10.92 -45.98 37.52
C LEU A 32 11.24 -44.48 37.64
N ILE A 33 11.78 -44.05 38.79
CA ILE A 33 12.15 -42.65 39.02
C ILE A 33 13.28 -42.24 38.07
N VAL A 34 14.33 -43.07 37.94
CA VAL A 34 15.45 -42.79 37.04
C VAL A 34 14.98 -42.75 35.58
N GLY A 35 14.14 -43.71 35.16
CA GLY A 35 13.56 -43.73 33.82
C GLY A 35 12.69 -42.49 33.54
N ALA A 36 11.88 -42.07 34.51
CA ALA A 36 11.07 -40.86 34.39
C ALA A 36 11.94 -39.61 34.28
N VAL A 37 12.98 -39.46 35.10
CA VAL A 37 13.91 -38.31 35.03
C VAL A 37 14.57 -38.23 33.67
N ILE A 38 15.11 -39.33 33.14
CA ILE A 38 15.73 -39.35 31.81
C ILE A 38 14.71 -39.01 30.71
N TYR A 39 13.50 -39.55 30.81
CA TYR A 39 12.45 -39.30 29.83
C TYR A 39 11.99 -37.82 29.83
N PHE A 40 11.73 -37.26 31.02
CA PHE A 40 11.32 -35.86 31.19
C PHE A 40 12.43 -34.87 30.84
N ASP A 41 13.71 -35.23 31.01
CA ASP A 41 14.84 -34.38 30.61
C ASP A 41 15.13 -34.43 29.10
N THR A 42 14.90 -35.59 28.46
CA THR A 42 15.17 -35.78 27.02
C THR A 42 14.11 -35.13 26.12
N LEU A 43 12.84 -35.15 26.53
CA LEU A 43 11.72 -34.54 25.79
C LEU A 43 11.94 -33.05 25.43
N PRO A 44 12.22 -32.15 26.40
CA PRO A 44 12.40 -30.73 26.10
C PRO A 44 13.65 -30.46 25.25
N GLN A 45 14.70 -31.27 25.39
CA GLN A 45 15.91 -31.14 24.56
C GLN A 45 15.64 -31.45 23.09
N LYS A 46 14.77 -32.43 22.80
CA LYS A 46 14.36 -32.75 21.42
C LYS A 46 13.51 -31.64 20.81
N GLU A 47 12.55 -31.10 21.57
CA GLU A 47 11.73 -29.98 21.11
C GLU A 47 12.57 -28.71 20.86
N LEU A 48 13.54 -28.44 21.74
CA LEU A 48 14.50 -27.34 21.57
C LEU A 48 15.32 -27.55 20.30
N LEU A 49 15.87 -28.75 20.09
CA LEU A 49 16.65 -29.08 18.89
C LEU A 49 15.84 -28.89 17.61
N GLU A 50 14.59 -29.38 17.56
CA GLU A 50 13.72 -29.20 16.40
C GLU A 50 13.39 -27.74 16.13
N ARG A 51 13.19 -26.94 17.19
CA ARG A 51 12.94 -25.50 17.06
C ARG A 51 14.16 -24.78 16.48
N GLU A 52 15.34 -25.02 17.04
CA GLU A 52 16.59 -24.41 16.58
C GLU A 52 16.90 -24.80 15.12
N GLN A 53 16.65 -26.06 14.73
CA GLN A 53 16.82 -26.51 13.34
C GLN A 53 15.86 -25.81 12.37
N ARG A 54 14.60 -25.59 12.76
CA ARG A 54 13.65 -24.83 11.94
C ARG A 54 14.07 -23.37 11.82
N GLU A 55 14.54 -22.79 12.91
CA GLU A 55 15.04 -21.41 12.94
C GLU A 55 16.26 -21.25 12.02
N GLU A 56 17.23 -22.16 12.10
CA GLU A 56 18.38 -22.22 11.19
C GLU A 56 17.94 -22.27 9.73
N GLN A 57 17.02 -23.18 9.37
CA GLN A 57 16.55 -23.31 7.99
C GLN A 57 15.88 -22.02 7.50
N SER A 58 15.07 -21.38 8.35
CA SER A 58 14.42 -20.10 8.02
C SER A 58 15.42 -18.95 7.85
N LEU A 59 16.49 -18.93 8.66
CA LEU A 59 17.55 -17.93 8.58
C LEU A 59 18.34 -18.11 7.28
N LEU A 60 18.68 -19.35 6.91
CA LEU A 60 19.37 -19.66 5.66
C LEU A 60 18.55 -19.24 4.44
N GLN A 61 17.24 -19.49 4.44
CA GLN A 61 16.35 -19.00 3.38
C GLN A 61 16.34 -17.46 3.30
N THR A 62 16.29 -16.78 4.45
CA THR A 62 16.33 -15.31 4.51
C THR A 62 17.64 -14.76 3.97
N VAL A 63 18.77 -15.40 4.30
CA VAL A 63 20.09 -15.03 3.80
C VAL A 63 20.18 -15.22 2.29
N ASP A 64 19.74 -16.35 1.75
CA ASP A 64 19.75 -16.61 0.30
C ASP A 64 18.91 -15.58 -0.47
N GLN A 65 17.70 -15.28 0.02
CA GLN A 65 16.84 -14.25 -0.59
C GLN A 65 17.50 -12.87 -0.58
N LYS A 66 18.05 -12.44 0.56
CA LYS A 66 18.73 -11.14 0.67
C LYS A 66 20.01 -11.08 -0.15
N GLN A 67 20.76 -12.16 -0.25
CA GLN A 67 21.97 -12.24 -1.08
C GLN A 67 21.63 -12.14 -2.57
N ARG A 68 20.57 -12.81 -3.04
CA ARG A 68 20.10 -12.69 -4.44
C ARG A 68 19.67 -11.27 -4.78
N LEU A 69 18.99 -10.60 -3.85
CA LEU A 69 18.59 -9.21 -4.02
C LEU A 69 19.81 -8.28 -4.03
N ALA A 70 20.75 -8.46 -3.09
CA ALA A 70 21.97 -7.66 -3.00
C ALA A 70 22.89 -7.84 -4.22
N ALA A 71 23.05 -9.08 -4.71
CA ALA A 71 23.88 -9.38 -5.88
C ALA A 71 23.35 -8.73 -7.18
N ASN A 72 22.03 -8.52 -7.28
CA ASN A 72 21.41 -7.89 -8.46
C ASN A 72 21.11 -6.40 -8.24
N LEU A 73 21.38 -5.84 -7.06
CA LEU A 73 20.99 -4.48 -6.70
C LEU A 73 21.67 -3.44 -7.61
N GLU A 74 22.95 -3.63 -7.92
CA GLU A 74 23.68 -2.73 -8.83
C GLU A 74 23.10 -2.77 -10.25
N ALA A 75 22.74 -3.95 -10.76
CA ALA A 75 22.10 -4.11 -12.06
C ALA A 75 20.71 -3.46 -12.11
N TYR A 76 19.91 -3.58 -11.04
CA TYR A 76 18.61 -2.92 -10.92
C TYR A 76 18.75 -1.40 -10.83
N GLN A 77 19.71 -0.88 -10.06
CA GLN A 77 19.99 0.56 -10.00
C GLN A 77 20.42 1.11 -11.35
N ALA A 78 21.27 0.38 -12.08
CA ALA A 78 21.65 0.74 -13.45
C ALA A 78 20.44 0.79 -14.40
N GLN A 79 19.54 -0.18 -14.31
CA GLN A 79 18.29 -0.19 -15.09
C GLN A 79 17.38 1.00 -14.76
N ILE A 80 17.23 1.35 -13.47
CA ILE A 80 16.42 2.52 -13.07
C ILE A 80 17.04 3.80 -13.65
N LYS A 81 18.35 3.99 -13.52
CA LYS A 81 19.04 5.15 -14.07
C LYS A 81 18.92 5.25 -15.60
N GLU A 82 18.98 4.10 -16.28
CA GLU A 82 18.76 4.03 -17.72
C GLU A 82 17.32 4.39 -18.09
N MET A 83 16.32 3.87 -17.35
CA MET A 83 14.91 4.24 -17.54
C MET A 83 14.68 5.72 -17.31
N GLU A 84 15.24 6.32 -16.26
CA GLU A 84 15.17 7.75 -15.98
C GLU A 84 15.80 8.59 -17.10
N THR A 85 16.93 8.15 -17.65
CA THR A 85 17.61 8.84 -18.75
C THR A 85 16.75 8.80 -20.02
N ARG A 86 16.26 7.61 -20.41
CA ARG A 86 15.38 7.43 -21.56
C ARG A 86 14.07 8.20 -21.39
N PHE A 87 13.52 8.23 -20.19
CA PHE A 87 12.33 9.00 -19.86
C PHE A 87 12.59 10.50 -19.95
N GLY A 88 13.72 10.99 -19.46
CA GLY A 88 14.15 12.38 -19.61
C GLY A 88 14.31 12.81 -21.08
N GLU A 89 14.83 11.92 -21.94
CA GLU A 89 14.92 12.16 -23.39
C GLU A 89 13.54 12.25 -24.04
N LEU A 90 12.59 11.37 -23.66
CA LEU A 90 11.21 11.42 -24.14
C LEU A 90 10.48 12.68 -23.65
N LEU A 91 10.71 13.11 -22.41
CA LEU A 91 10.13 14.34 -21.86
C LEU A 91 10.68 15.59 -22.56
N ARG A 92 11.96 15.60 -22.99
CA ARG A 92 12.54 16.70 -23.78
C ARG A 92 11.92 16.83 -25.18
N GLN A 93 11.26 15.79 -25.68
CA GLN A 93 10.54 15.82 -26.95
C GLN A 93 9.12 16.41 -26.81
N LEU A 94 8.63 16.62 -25.58
CA LEU A 94 7.37 17.33 -25.32
C LEU A 94 7.64 18.85 -25.21
N PRO A 95 6.97 19.70 -26.01
CA PRO A 95 7.27 21.13 -26.10
C PRO A 95 7.07 21.91 -24.79
N ASN A 96 7.98 22.87 -24.58
CA ASN A 96 8.32 23.57 -23.33
C ASN A 96 7.25 24.53 -22.76
N LYS A 97 7.25 24.62 -21.40
CA LYS A 97 6.85 25.70 -20.46
C LYS A 97 5.83 26.79 -20.84
N ARG A 98 5.87 27.40 -22.03
CA ARG A 98 4.94 28.47 -22.46
C ARG A 98 3.53 27.99 -22.77
N GLU A 99 3.32 26.68 -22.80
CA GLU A 99 2.03 26.07 -23.08
C GLU A 99 1.10 26.02 -21.85
N ALA A 100 1.63 26.01 -20.62
CA ALA A 100 0.81 25.96 -19.42
C ALA A 100 0.05 27.28 -19.17
N GLU A 101 0.68 28.44 -19.42
CA GLU A 101 0.03 29.76 -19.29
C GLU A 101 -1.07 29.96 -20.34
N ASN A 102 -0.82 29.55 -21.60
CA ASN A 102 -1.82 29.60 -22.67
C ASN A 102 -3.00 28.63 -22.48
N LEU A 103 -2.92 27.70 -21.52
CA LEU A 103 -3.94 26.67 -21.35
C LEU A 103 -5.22 27.22 -20.73
N ILE A 104 -5.12 28.15 -19.78
CA ILE A 104 -6.31 28.77 -19.18
C ILE A 104 -6.99 29.72 -20.15
N ASP A 105 -6.23 30.41 -21.00
CA ASP A 105 -6.81 31.21 -22.08
C ASP A 105 -7.59 30.31 -23.07
N ASN A 106 -7.04 29.14 -23.41
CA ASN A 106 -7.74 28.16 -24.25
C ASN A 106 -9.01 27.64 -23.58
N VAL A 107 -8.97 27.26 -22.29
CA VAL A 107 -10.15 26.78 -21.55
C VAL A 107 -11.22 27.89 -21.41
N ALA A 108 -10.80 29.13 -21.15
CA ALA A 108 -11.69 30.28 -21.10
C ALA A 108 -12.32 30.58 -22.47
N GLN A 109 -11.57 30.43 -23.56
CA GLN A 109 -12.08 30.58 -24.92
C GLN A 109 -13.04 29.44 -25.30
N THR A 110 -12.76 28.20 -24.89
CA THR A 110 -13.63 27.03 -25.11
C THR A 110 -14.95 27.16 -24.36
N SER A 111 -14.98 27.79 -23.18
CA SER A 111 -16.25 28.02 -22.49
C SER A 111 -17.07 29.12 -23.19
N LEU A 112 -16.42 30.20 -23.67
CA LEU A 112 -17.08 31.24 -24.46
C LEU A 112 -17.62 30.70 -25.79
N SER A 113 -16.90 29.81 -26.48
CA SER A 113 -17.36 29.19 -27.73
C SER A 113 -18.56 28.27 -27.54
N ASN A 114 -18.70 27.68 -26.36
CA ASN A 114 -19.82 26.83 -25.97
C ASN A 114 -21.00 27.61 -25.39
N GLY A 115 -21.01 28.95 -25.46
CA GLY A 115 -22.10 29.78 -24.94
C GLY A 115 -22.12 29.90 -23.41
N LEU A 116 -21.12 29.34 -22.71
CA LEU A 116 -21.06 29.35 -21.26
C LEU A 116 -20.60 30.72 -20.74
N LYS A 117 -21.24 31.18 -19.67
CA LYS A 117 -20.81 32.37 -18.93
C LYS A 117 -19.83 31.94 -17.84
N ASN A 118 -18.61 32.43 -17.93
CA ASN A 118 -17.60 32.25 -16.88
C ASN A 118 -17.96 33.16 -15.69
N GLU A 119 -18.28 32.57 -14.55
CA GLU A 119 -18.51 33.35 -13.33
C GLU A 119 -17.20 33.59 -12.59
N GLN A 120 -16.35 32.57 -12.50
CA GLN A 120 -15.15 32.63 -11.69
C GLN A 120 -14.10 31.62 -12.15
N ILE A 121 -12.88 32.12 -12.36
CA ILE A 121 -11.67 31.30 -12.57
C ILE A 121 -10.69 31.72 -11.49
N ARG A 122 -10.32 30.79 -10.60
CA ARG A 122 -9.36 31.04 -9.53
C ARG A 122 -8.18 30.08 -9.65
N PRO A 123 -6.93 30.57 -9.74
CA PRO A 123 -5.77 29.72 -9.59
C PRO A 123 -5.72 29.18 -8.15
N GLY A 124 -5.43 27.89 -8.03
CA GLY A 124 -5.19 27.20 -6.77
C GLY A 124 -3.69 27.16 -6.43
N SER A 125 -3.33 26.20 -5.58
CA SER A 125 -1.93 25.94 -5.22
C SER A 125 -1.22 25.13 -6.30
N GLU A 126 0.02 25.51 -6.59
CA GLU A 126 0.95 24.69 -7.36
C GLU A 126 1.61 23.65 -6.43
N VAL A 127 1.55 22.38 -6.81
CA VAL A 127 2.20 21.29 -6.09
C VAL A 127 3.35 20.76 -6.95
N LYS A 128 4.57 20.91 -6.43
CA LYS A 128 5.80 20.41 -7.09
C LYS A 128 6.06 18.98 -6.65
N HIS A 129 6.28 18.10 -7.62
CA HIS A 129 6.80 16.75 -7.44
C HIS A 129 8.26 16.70 -7.95
N ASP A 130 8.86 15.51 -8.02
CA ASP A 130 10.29 15.37 -8.34
C ASP A 130 10.65 15.82 -9.78
N PHE A 131 9.73 15.61 -10.73
CA PHE A 131 9.96 15.88 -12.17
C PHE A 131 8.87 16.74 -12.82
N TYR A 132 7.76 16.98 -12.13
CA TYR A 132 6.64 17.77 -12.66
C TYR A 132 6.00 18.61 -11.56
N ALA A 133 5.27 19.64 -11.96
CA ALA A 133 4.39 20.39 -11.08
C ALA A 133 2.96 20.30 -11.60
N GLU A 134 2.01 20.10 -10.69
CA GLU A 134 0.59 20.25 -10.99
C GLU A 134 0.08 21.62 -10.53
N MET A 135 -0.69 22.28 -11.39
CA MET A 135 -1.39 23.53 -11.08
C MET A 135 -2.89 23.27 -11.17
N THR A 136 -3.60 23.53 -10.08
CA THR A 136 -5.05 23.36 -9.98
C THR A 136 -5.77 24.68 -10.21
N TYR A 137 -6.87 24.67 -10.96
CA TYR A 137 -7.74 25.82 -11.21
C TYR A 137 -9.17 25.48 -10.82
N HIS A 138 -9.81 26.39 -10.10
CA HIS A 138 -11.23 26.28 -9.75
C HIS A 138 -12.06 27.10 -10.72
N LEU A 139 -12.97 26.44 -11.41
CA LEU A 139 -13.85 27.00 -12.44
C LEU A 139 -15.30 27.00 -11.94
N SER A 140 -16.00 28.13 -12.07
CA SER A 140 -17.45 28.24 -11.93
C SER A 140 -18.04 28.70 -13.27
N LEU A 141 -18.81 27.81 -13.89
CA LEU A 141 -19.37 27.97 -15.23
C LEU A 141 -20.90 28.00 -15.15
N ARG A 142 -21.55 28.80 -15.99
CA ARG A 142 -23.00 28.89 -16.08
C ARG A 142 -23.49 28.63 -17.50
N GLY A 143 -24.47 27.75 -17.64
CA GLY A 143 -25.13 27.45 -18.91
C GLY A 143 -26.12 26.30 -18.78
N THR A 144 -26.63 25.83 -19.91
CA THR A 144 -27.52 24.66 -19.97
C THR A 144 -26.75 23.36 -19.74
N TYR A 145 -27.45 22.27 -19.39
CA TYR A 145 -26.82 20.95 -19.23
C TYR A 145 -26.03 20.52 -20.47
N ARG A 146 -26.59 20.77 -21.66
CA ARG A 146 -25.95 20.40 -22.94
C ARG A 146 -24.63 21.14 -23.13
N GLU A 147 -24.63 22.46 -22.96
CA GLU A 147 -23.43 23.29 -23.12
C GLU A 147 -22.33 22.90 -22.10
N LEU A 148 -22.72 22.58 -20.86
CA LEU A 148 -21.78 22.12 -19.83
C LEU A 148 -21.16 20.76 -20.20
N THR A 149 -21.95 19.81 -20.70
CA THR A 149 -21.42 18.52 -21.16
C THR A 149 -20.56 18.63 -22.42
N GLN A 150 -20.90 19.56 -23.31
CA GLN A 150 -20.09 19.85 -24.49
C GLN A 150 -18.73 20.42 -24.09
N PHE A 151 -18.71 21.38 -23.15
CA PHE A 151 -17.48 21.94 -22.61
C PHE A 151 -16.55 20.88 -22.00
N VAL A 152 -17.09 19.95 -21.21
CA VAL A 152 -16.28 18.84 -20.65
C VAL A 152 -15.67 17.99 -21.75
N SER A 153 -16.45 17.68 -22.78
CA SER A 153 -16.00 16.88 -23.94
C SER A 153 -14.93 17.59 -24.75
N ASP A 154 -15.12 18.89 -25.04
CA ASP A 154 -14.17 19.69 -25.80
C ASP A 154 -12.87 19.91 -25.02
N THR A 155 -12.97 20.13 -23.71
CA THR A 155 -11.80 20.26 -22.82
C THR A 155 -10.99 18.97 -22.79
N ALA A 156 -11.65 17.80 -22.81
CA ALA A 156 -10.97 16.50 -22.90
C ALA A 156 -10.29 16.27 -24.27
N ASN A 157 -10.78 16.92 -25.33
CA ASN A 157 -10.21 16.84 -26.68
C ASN A 157 -9.12 17.88 -26.95
N LEU A 158 -8.78 18.74 -25.99
CA LEU A 158 -7.67 19.67 -26.16
C LEU A 158 -6.37 18.88 -26.41
N PRO A 159 -5.49 19.34 -27.31
CA PRO A 159 -4.22 18.67 -27.62
C PRO A 159 -3.17 18.86 -26.50
N ARG A 160 -3.60 18.82 -25.22
CA ARG A 160 -2.81 19.04 -24.01
C ARG A 160 -3.35 18.21 -22.84
N ILE A 161 -2.51 17.96 -21.84
CA ILE A 161 -2.87 17.15 -20.67
C ILE A 161 -3.62 18.02 -19.65
N VAL A 162 -4.95 17.92 -19.65
CA VAL A 162 -5.84 18.52 -18.66
C VAL A 162 -6.67 17.44 -18.02
N THR A 163 -6.78 17.47 -16.69
CA THR A 163 -7.69 16.57 -15.99
C THR A 163 -8.75 17.38 -15.25
N LEU A 164 -9.99 16.91 -15.33
CA LEU A 164 -11.13 17.53 -14.69
C LEU A 164 -11.55 16.69 -13.48
N HIS A 165 -11.68 17.35 -12.34
CA HIS A 165 -11.97 16.70 -11.06
C HIS A 165 -13.18 17.35 -10.40
N ASN A 166 -13.93 16.54 -9.67
CA ASN A 166 -15.01 16.96 -8.78
C ASN A 166 -16.06 17.90 -9.43
N PRO A 167 -16.71 17.49 -10.55
CA PRO A 167 -17.79 18.28 -11.12
C PRO A 167 -18.99 18.32 -10.16
N ALA A 168 -19.47 19.52 -9.84
CA ALA A 168 -20.65 19.73 -9.02
C ALA A 168 -21.60 20.70 -9.74
N MET A 169 -22.80 20.25 -10.07
CA MET A 169 -23.82 21.06 -10.75
C MET A 169 -24.94 21.42 -9.79
N LYS A 170 -25.42 22.67 -9.86
CA LYS A 170 -26.57 23.14 -9.09
C LYS A 170 -27.52 23.91 -10.01
N PRO A 171 -28.85 23.71 -9.90
CA PRO A 171 -29.81 24.58 -10.55
C PRO A 171 -29.70 25.98 -9.97
N ARG A 172 -29.77 26.98 -10.84
CA ARG A 172 -29.73 28.39 -10.42
C ARG A 172 -30.97 28.76 -9.61
N ASP A 173 -32.14 28.39 -10.12
CA ASP A 173 -33.43 28.63 -9.48
C ASP A 173 -34.05 27.31 -9.06
N ALA A 174 -34.01 27.02 -7.75
CA ALA A 174 -34.58 25.81 -7.17
C ALA A 174 -36.13 25.75 -7.25
N ASN A 175 -36.79 26.88 -7.56
CA ASN A 175 -38.24 27.04 -7.56
C ASN A 175 -38.89 27.11 -8.96
N ALA A 176 -38.12 26.94 -10.05
CA ALA A 176 -38.68 26.97 -11.40
C ALA A 176 -39.40 25.65 -11.73
N MET A 177 -40.74 25.65 -11.63
CA MET A 177 -41.65 24.56 -11.98
C MET A 177 -42.09 24.61 -13.45
N ASP A 178 -41.20 24.96 -14.39
CA ASP A 178 -41.47 24.79 -15.82
C ASP A 178 -40.65 23.61 -16.35
N ASP A 179 -41.35 22.68 -17.02
CA ASP A 179 -40.86 21.38 -17.49
C ASP A 179 -40.21 21.47 -18.89
N ASP A 180 -40.30 22.64 -19.55
CA ASP A 180 -39.98 22.80 -20.99
C ASP A 180 -38.93 23.90 -21.28
N ALA A 181 -38.43 24.59 -20.26
CA ALA A 181 -37.37 25.59 -20.42
C ALA A 181 -35.99 24.96 -20.12
N GLU A 182 -35.02 25.13 -21.02
CA GLU A 182 -33.62 24.76 -20.79
C GLU A 182 -33.09 25.50 -19.54
N ARG A 183 -33.08 24.80 -18.39
CA ARG A 183 -32.70 25.40 -17.11
C ARG A 183 -31.21 25.76 -17.10
N GLU A 184 -30.91 27.01 -16.72
CA GLU A 184 -29.53 27.42 -16.42
C GLU A 184 -29.04 26.68 -15.16
N LEU A 185 -27.90 26.03 -15.30
CA LEU A 185 -27.16 25.35 -14.25
C LEU A 185 -25.85 26.10 -13.99
N THR A 186 -25.40 26.10 -12.74
CA THR A 186 -24.05 26.49 -12.37
C THR A 186 -23.24 25.23 -12.07
N MET A 187 -22.11 25.07 -12.74
CA MET A 187 -21.17 23.97 -12.56
C MET A 187 -19.86 24.48 -11.94
N GLY A 188 -19.52 23.94 -10.77
CA GLY A 188 -18.18 24.04 -10.19
C GLY A 188 -17.33 22.84 -10.61
N ILE A 189 -16.11 23.08 -11.11
CA ILE A 189 -15.18 21.99 -11.50
C ILE A 189 -13.74 22.40 -11.23
N GLN A 190 -12.87 21.41 -10.97
CA GLN A 190 -11.45 21.61 -10.76
C GLN A 190 -10.67 21.13 -11.97
N ALA A 191 -9.94 22.01 -12.65
CA ALA A 191 -9.07 21.65 -13.75
C ALA A 191 -7.62 21.59 -13.26
N LYS A 192 -6.97 20.43 -13.39
CA LYS A 192 -5.55 20.27 -13.10
C LYS A 192 -4.74 20.20 -14.38
N THR A 193 -3.63 20.91 -14.36
CA THR A 193 -2.70 21.05 -15.48
C THR A 193 -1.32 20.64 -15.01
N TYR A 194 -0.50 20.09 -15.90
CA TYR A 194 0.81 19.53 -15.55
C TYR A 194 1.90 20.21 -16.36
N ARG A 195 3.00 20.56 -15.70
CA ARG A 195 4.20 21.12 -16.34
C ARG A 195 5.46 20.42 -15.86
N TYR A 196 6.48 20.40 -16.70
CA TYR A 196 7.81 19.94 -16.32
C TYR A 196 8.51 20.96 -15.40
N LEU A 197 9.24 20.45 -14.41
CA LEU A 197 10.17 21.24 -13.59
C LEU A 197 11.54 21.21 -14.25
N GLU A 198 12.01 22.37 -14.71
CA GLU A 198 13.34 22.48 -15.28
C GLU A 198 14.40 22.28 -14.19
N SER A 199 15.55 21.74 -14.55
CA SER A 199 16.64 21.30 -13.67
C SER A 199 17.25 22.37 -12.74
N GLY A 200 16.73 23.60 -12.74
CA GLY A 200 17.05 24.67 -11.77
C GLY A 200 15.95 24.98 -10.75
N GLU A 201 14.75 24.38 -10.88
CA GLU A 201 13.62 24.55 -9.95
C GLU A 201 13.35 23.30 -9.09
N GLN A 202 14.19 22.26 -9.20
CA GLN A 202 14.18 21.11 -8.31
C GLN A 202 14.34 21.63 -6.87
N GLY A 203 13.23 21.67 -6.14
CA GLY A 203 13.20 22.15 -4.78
C GLY A 203 14.12 21.28 -3.95
N GLY A 204 15.11 21.92 -3.33
CA GLY A 204 15.96 21.28 -2.32
C GLY A 204 15.08 20.67 -1.24
N GLY A 205 14.96 19.35 -1.28
CA GLY A 205 14.59 18.56 -0.12
C GLY A 205 15.77 18.59 0.85
N GLN A 206 15.62 19.35 1.94
CA GLN A 206 16.20 18.96 3.22
C GLN A 206 15.29 17.92 3.84
#